data_AF-A0A2W7KZ18-F1
#
_entry.id   AF-A0A2W7KZ18-F1
#
_cell.length_a   1.000
_cell.length_b   1.000
_cell.length_c   1.000
_cell.angle_alpha   90.00
_cell.angle_beta   90.00
_cell.angle_gamma   90.00
#
_symmetry.space_group_name_H-M   'P 1'
#
loop_
_entity.id
_entity.type
_entity.pdbx_description
1 polymer ?
#
loop_
_entity_poly.entity_id
_entity_poly.type
_entity_poly.pdbx_seq_one_letter_code
_entity_poly.pdbx_strand_id
1 'polypeptide(L)'
;MSSKQPRQAIALSYDGQQAPTLSAKGDDELAEAILALAREHEVPIYENAELVRLLARLELGEQIPEALYLTIAEIIAFAWQLRGKVPAGFSDEPSAPRDVTPVAALLPPGGNG
;
A
#
# COMPACT_ATOMS: atom_id res chain seq x y z
N MET A 1 2.52 6.78 35.88
CA MET A 1 3.11 7.54 34.76
C MET A 1 2.77 6.77 33.50
N SER A 2 1.89 7.29 32.65
CA SER A 2 1.47 6.59 31.42
C SER A 2 2.66 6.58 30.46
N SER A 3 3.23 5.40 30.21
CA SER A 3 4.30 5.23 29.22
C SER A 3 3.70 5.43 27.83
N LYS A 4 3.71 6.67 27.35
CA LYS A 4 3.36 6.98 25.96
C LYS A 4 4.42 6.33 25.10
N GLN A 5 4.07 5.30 24.34
CA GLN A 5 4.99 4.73 23.35
C GLN A 5 5.39 5.85 22.38
N PRO A 6 6.69 5.97 22.04
CA PRO A 6 7.14 6.99 21.10
C PRO A 6 6.37 6.83 19.79
N ARG A 7 5.69 7.89 19.38
CA ARG A 7 4.85 7.86 18.18
C ARG A 7 5.70 8.31 17.01
N GLN A 8 5.77 7.50 15.96
CA GLN A 8 6.45 7.86 14.72
C GLN A 8 5.42 8.07 13.61
N ALA A 9 5.68 9.06 12.77
CA ALA A 9 4.92 9.29 11.55
C ALA A 9 5.85 9.43 10.36
N ILE A 10 5.47 8.79 9.26
CA ILE A 10 6.16 8.79 7.99
C ILE A 10 5.17 9.22 6.92
N ALA A 11 5.52 10.22 6.13
CA ALA A 11 4.75 10.66 4.97
C ALA A 11 5.51 10.33 3.69
N LEU A 12 4.77 9.79 2.72
CA LEU A 12 5.28 9.45 1.39
C LEU A 12 4.60 10.34 0.36
N SER A 13 5.34 10.69 -0.70
CA SER A 13 4.82 11.37 -1.88
C SER A 13 4.99 10.47 -3.09
N TYR A 14 3.97 10.40 -3.95
CA TYR A 14 3.97 9.59 -5.16
C TYR A 14 3.30 10.37 -6.29
N ASP A 15 3.99 10.46 -7.43
CA ASP A 15 3.55 11.20 -8.61
C ASP A 15 2.83 10.32 -9.66
N GLY A 16 2.77 9.01 -9.44
CA GLY A 16 2.19 8.06 -10.38
C GLY A 16 3.17 7.51 -11.42
N GLN A 17 4.43 7.95 -11.44
CA GLN A 17 5.42 7.59 -12.45
C GLN A 17 6.69 6.98 -11.83
N GLN A 18 7.21 7.58 -10.77
CA GLN A 18 8.45 7.18 -10.11
C GLN A 18 8.19 6.52 -8.75
N ALA A 19 9.18 5.80 -8.21
CA ALA A 19 9.05 5.21 -6.89
C ALA A 19 8.66 6.27 -5.83
N PRO A 20 7.73 5.96 -4.91
CA PRO A 20 7.36 6.87 -3.83
C PRO A 20 8.58 7.36 -3.05
N THR A 21 8.59 8.63 -2.67
CA THR A 21 9.69 9.26 -1.93
C THR A 21 9.26 9.64 -0.52
N LEU A 22 10.19 9.60 0.43
CA LEU A 22 9.98 10.08 1.79
C LEU A 22 9.85 11.62 1.81
N SER A 23 8.66 12.14 2.02
CA SER A 23 8.40 13.58 2.03
C SER A 23 8.48 14.20 3.43
N ALA A 24 8.12 13.44 4.46
CA ALA A 24 8.28 13.85 5.85
C ALA A 24 8.52 12.63 6.76
N LYS A 25 9.25 12.85 7.85
CA LYS A 25 9.36 11.91 8.97
C LYS A 25 9.47 12.68 10.28
N GLY A 26 8.94 12.10 11.36
CA GLY A 26 9.04 12.72 12.67
C GLY A 26 8.68 11.77 13.81
N ASP A 27 9.15 12.14 15.00
CA ASP A 27 8.91 11.47 16.26
C ASP A 27 8.09 12.38 17.19
N ASP A 28 7.33 11.76 18.09
CA ASP A 28 6.57 12.39 19.17
C ASP A 28 5.76 13.62 18.73
N GLU A 29 6.18 14.83 19.12
CA GLU A 29 5.46 16.07 18.79
C GLU A 29 5.40 16.33 17.29
N LEU A 30 6.49 16.06 16.58
CA LEU A 30 6.54 16.22 15.12
C LEU A 30 5.67 15.18 14.43
N ALA A 31 5.61 13.95 14.97
CA ALA A 31 4.72 12.91 14.45
C ALA A 31 3.25 13.32 14.57
N GLU A 32 2.85 13.88 15.71
CA GLU A 32 1.48 14.40 15.90
C GLU A 32 1.17 15.56 14.95
N ALA A 33 2.14 16.47 14.71
CA ALA A 33 1.98 17.56 13.75
C ALA A 33 1.80 17.04 12.31
N ILE A 34 2.58 16.04 11.88
CA ILE A 34 2.44 15.39 10.57
C ILE A 34 1.05 14.77 10.44
N LEU A 35 0.59 14.04 11.46
CA LEU A 35 -0.72 13.40 11.47
C LEU A 35 -1.87 14.42 11.49
N ALA A 36 -1.72 15.53 12.19
CA ALA A 36 -2.69 16.62 12.18
C ALA A 36 -2.85 17.23 10.79
N LEU A 37 -1.72 17.55 10.13
CA LEU A 37 -1.70 18.08 8.77
C LEU A 37 -2.28 17.07 7.76
N ALA A 38 -1.95 15.78 7.91
CA ALA A 38 -2.51 14.72 7.08
C ALA A 38 -4.05 14.67 7.20
N ARG A 39 -4.60 14.79 8.41
CA ARG A 39 -6.07 14.84 8.61
C ARG A 39 -6.69 16.08 7.98
N GLU A 40 -6.08 17.24 8.15
CA GLU A 40 -6.55 18.52 7.60
C GLU A 40 -6.62 18.50 6.07
N HIS A 41 -5.62 17.92 5.41
CA HIS A 41 -5.55 17.81 3.96
C HIS A 41 -6.16 16.51 3.41
N GLU A 42 -6.90 15.77 4.24
CA GLU A 42 -7.52 14.49 3.89
C GLU A 42 -6.50 13.50 3.27
N VAL A 43 -5.25 13.51 3.71
CA VAL A 43 -4.24 12.52 3.33
C VAL A 43 -4.58 11.20 4.02
N PRO A 44 -4.59 10.06 3.30
CA PRO A 44 -4.86 8.75 3.90
C PRO A 44 -3.83 8.42 4.98
N ILE A 45 -4.31 7.91 6.13
CA ILE A 45 -3.46 7.49 7.25
C ILE A 45 -3.57 5.99 7.41
N TYR A 46 -2.42 5.32 7.40
CA TYR A 46 -2.30 3.88 7.61
C TYR A 46 -1.38 3.61 8.81
N GLU A 47 -1.86 2.85 9.79
CA GLU A 47 -1.15 2.63 11.05
C GLU A 47 -0.50 1.23 11.04
N ASN A 48 0.83 1.19 10.93
CA ASN A 48 1.62 -0.04 10.97
C ASN A 48 3.00 0.22 11.55
N ALA A 49 3.24 -0.23 12.78
CA ALA A 49 4.46 0.04 13.52
C ALA A 49 5.72 -0.57 12.87
N GLU A 50 5.61 -1.74 12.23
CA GLU A 50 6.77 -2.37 11.57
C GLU A 50 7.16 -1.61 10.30
N LEU A 51 6.17 -1.24 9.48
CA LEU A 51 6.41 -0.48 8.27
C LEU A 51 7.02 0.90 8.58
N VAL A 52 6.49 1.56 9.61
CA VAL A 52 7.04 2.84 10.10
C VAL A 52 8.51 2.68 10.51
N ARG A 53 8.84 1.66 11.30
CA ARG A 53 10.25 1.38 11.69
C ARG A 53 11.17 1.11 10.51
N LEU A 54 10.67 0.44 9.47
CA LEU A 54 11.44 0.17 8.26
C LEU A 54 11.68 1.46 7.47
N LEU A 55 10.64 2.25 7.23
CA LEU A 55 10.72 3.48 6.45
C LEU A 55 11.45 4.61 7.19
N ALA A 56 11.45 4.61 8.53
CA ALA A 56 12.17 5.60 9.34
C ALA A 56 13.70 5.60 9.09
N ARG A 57 14.24 4.50 8.52
CA ARG A 57 15.64 4.36 8.15
C ARG A 57 16.03 5.19 6.92
N LEU A 58 15.05 5.59 6.10
CA LEU A 58 15.26 6.39 4.90
C LEU A 58 15.49 7.86 5.25
N GLU A 59 16.26 8.57 4.43
CA GLU A 59 16.44 10.01 4.50
C GLU A 59 15.34 10.76 3.75
N LEU A 60 15.14 12.04 4.08
CA LEU A 60 14.16 12.87 3.39
C LEU A 60 14.54 13.01 1.91
N GLY A 61 13.57 12.80 1.03
CA GLY A 61 13.76 12.80 -0.42
C GLY A 61 14.24 11.47 -1.00
N GLU A 62 14.62 10.49 -0.17
CA GLU A 62 14.97 9.17 -0.68
C GLU A 62 13.74 8.43 -1.20
N GLN A 63 13.95 7.68 -2.28
CA GLN A 63 12.96 6.73 -2.78
C GLN A 63 12.85 5.55 -1.83
N ILE A 64 11.66 4.98 -1.73
CA ILE A 64 11.48 3.72 -1.01
C ILE A 64 12.39 2.62 -1.61
N PRO A 65 12.78 1.58 -0.86
CA PRO A 65 13.49 0.43 -1.40
C PRO A 65 12.58 -0.44 -2.27
N GLU A 66 13.14 -1.05 -3.31
CA GLU A 66 12.40 -1.93 -4.25
C GLU A 66 11.64 -3.06 -3.53
N ALA A 67 12.25 -3.62 -2.48
CA ALA A 67 11.64 -4.65 -1.65
C ALA A 67 10.30 -4.24 -1.00
N LEU A 68 10.02 -2.92 -0.88
CA LEU A 68 8.79 -2.38 -0.32
C LEU A 68 7.81 -1.86 -1.38
N TYR A 69 8.17 -1.89 -2.67
CA TYR A 69 7.35 -1.28 -3.74
C TYR A 69 5.96 -1.88 -3.79
N LEU A 70 5.86 -3.22 -3.79
CA LEU A 70 4.58 -3.91 -3.89
C LEU A 70 3.66 -3.52 -2.71
N THR A 71 4.18 -3.60 -1.49
CA THR A 71 3.42 -3.27 -0.28
C THR A 71 2.97 -1.82 -0.25
N ILE A 72 3.83 -0.87 -0.63
CA ILE A 72 3.45 0.54 -0.68
C ILE A 72 2.44 0.82 -1.80
N ALA A 73 2.60 0.19 -2.97
CA ALA A 73 1.66 0.31 -4.07
C ALA A 73 0.25 -0.20 -3.68
N GLU A 74 0.17 -1.33 -2.99
CA GLU A 74 -1.09 -1.87 -2.46
C GLU A 74 -1.77 -0.89 -1.49
N ILE A 75 -1.00 -0.29 -0.57
CA ILE A 75 -1.53 0.70 0.38
C ILE A 75 -2.05 1.93 -0.35
N ILE A 76 -1.31 2.45 -1.34
CA ILE A 76 -1.72 3.61 -2.14
C ILE A 76 -3.00 3.28 -2.95
N ALA A 77 -3.04 2.12 -3.60
CA ALA A 77 -4.18 1.68 -4.38
C ALA A 77 -5.43 1.56 -3.50
N PHE A 78 -5.31 0.94 -2.33
CA PHE A 78 -6.39 0.83 -1.35
C PHE A 78 -6.85 2.22 -0.89
N ALA A 79 -5.92 3.12 -0.60
CA ALA A 79 -6.24 4.48 -0.19
C ALA A 79 -6.98 5.29 -1.26
N TRP A 80 -6.64 5.09 -2.54
CA TRP A 80 -7.37 5.69 -3.67
C TRP A 80 -8.77 5.10 -3.83
N GLN A 81 -8.91 3.77 -3.69
CA GLN A 81 -10.21 3.11 -3.78
C GLN A 81 -11.18 3.63 -2.71
N LEU A 82 -10.72 3.83 -1.47
CA LEU A 82 -11.51 4.46 -0.40
C LEU A 82 -11.96 5.89 -0.73
N ARG A 83 -11.22 6.57 -1.61
CA ARG A 83 -11.52 7.93 -2.11
C ARG A 83 -12.37 7.92 -3.39
N GLY A 84 -12.83 6.76 -3.85
CA GLY A 84 -13.55 6.60 -5.11
C GLY A 84 -12.71 6.93 -6.34
N LYS A 85 -11.37 6.90 -6.21
CA LYS A 85 -10.42 7.12 -7.30
C LYS A 85 -9.75 5.79 -7.64
N VAL A 86 -9.67 5.46 -8.92
CA VAL A 86 -8.91 4.31 -9.40
C VAL A 86 -7.63 4.80 -10.10
N PRO A 87 -6.49 4.12 -9.95
CA PRO A 87 -5.31 4.39 -10.79
C PRO A 87 -5.68 4.39 -12.27
N ALA A 88 -5.07 5.26 -13.07
CA ALA A 88 -5.23 5.19 -14.53
C ALA A 88 -4.73 3.82 -15.04
N GLY A 89 -5.64 3.03 -15.62
CA GLY A 89 -5.37 1.65 -16.07
C GLY A 89 -5.95 0.55 -15.17
N PHE A 90 -6.58 0.89 -14.03
CA PHE A 90 -7.29 -0.07 -13.19
C PHE A 90 -8.79 -0.07 -13.56
N SER A 91 -9.20 -1.00 -14.43
CA SER A 91 -10.61 -1.28 -14.67
C SER A 91 -11.12 -2.21 -13.55
N ASP A 92 -12.16 -1.80 -12.83
CA ASP A 92 -12.95 -2.70 -11.94
C ASP A 92 -13.78 -3.71 -12.75
N GLU A 93 -13.51 -3.85 -14.06
CA GLU A 93 -14.06 -4.94 -14.84
C GLU A 93 -13.41 -6.24 -14.36
N PRO A 94 -14.19 -7.22 -13.87
CA PRO A 94 -13.64 -8.54 -13.62
C PRO A 94 -13.03 -9.03 -14.93
N SER A 95 -11.70 -9.18 -14.97
CA SER A 95 -10.97 -9.74 -16.09
C SER A 95 -11.35 -11.21 -16.24
N ALA A 96 -12.53 -11.45 -16.82
CA ALA A 96 -13.23 -12.72 -16.91
C ALA A 96 -13.45 -13.41 -15.53
N PRO A 97 -14.45 -14.29 -15.38
CA PRO A 97 -14.39 -15.27 -14.30
C PRO A 97 -13.07 -16.03 -14.49
N ARG A 98 -12.17 -15.94 -13.49
CA ARG A 98 -11.06 -16.89 -13.39
C ARG A 98 -11.71 -18.24 -13.11
N ASP A 99 -12.00 -18.98 -14.17
CA ASP A 99 -12.51 -20.33 -14.07
C ASP A 99 -11.41 -21.18 -13.42
N VAL A 100 -11.47 -21.31 -12.09
CA VAL A 100 -10.55 -22.12 -11.28
C VAL A 100 -10.89 -23.61 -11.35
N THR A 101 -11.79 -24.00 -12.25
CA THR A 101 -12.13 -25.40 -12.47
C THR A 101 -10.86 -26.15 -12.88
N PRO A 102 -10.36 -27.11 -12.06
CA PRO A 102 -9.29 -27.98 -12.48
C PRO A 102 -9.77 -28.71 -13.73
N VAL A 103 -8.98 -28.69 -14.80
CA VAL A 103 -9.26 -29.51 -16.00
C VAL A 103 -9.22 -30.96 -15.55
N ALA A 104 -10.39 -31.52 -15.27
CA ALA A 104 -10.56 -32.94 -15.05
C ALA A 104 -10.09 -33.62 -16.35
N ALA A 105 -9.01 -34.38 -16.21
CA ALA A 105 -8.32 -35.07 -17.29
C ALA A 105 -9.31 -35.79 -18.21
N LEU A 106 -9.14 -35.59 -19.51
CA LEU A 106 -9.71 -36.41 -20.58
C LEU A 106 -9.45 -37.90 -20.23
N LEU A 107 -10.50 -38.62 -19.83
CA LEU A 107 -10.52 -40.07 -19.90
C LEU A 107 -10.84 -40.45 -21.36
N PRO A 108 -9.99 -41.23 -22.05
CA PRO A 108 -10.34 -41.71 -23.38
C PRO A 108 -11.55 -42.66 -23.29
N PRO A 109 -12.45 -42.65 -24.29
CA PRO A 109 -13.56 -43.60 -24.31
C PRO A 109 -13.01 -45.02 -24.53
N GLY A 110 -13.08 -45.84 -23.48
CA GLY A 110 -12.86 -47.28 -23.59
C GLY A 110 -14.02 -47.90 -24.37
N GLY A 111 -13.75 -48.24 -25.63
CA GLY A 111 -14.59 -49.18 -26.39
C GLY A 111 -14.24 -50.62 -26.01
N ASN A 112 -15.26 -51.41 -25.65
CA ASN A 112 -15.58 -52.70 -26.28
C ASN A 112 -16.75 -53.39 -25.56
N GLY A 113 -17.70 -53.82 -26.38
CA GLY A 113 -18.88 -54.63 -26.03
C GLY A 113 -19.75 -54.79 -27.26
#